data_AF-A0A353DAN5-F1
#
_entry.id   AF-A0A353DAN5-F1
#
_cell.length_a   1.000
_cell.length_b   1.000
_cell.length_c   1.000
_cell.angle_alpha   90.00
_cell.angle_beta   90.00
_cell.angle_gamma   90.00
#
_symmetry.space_group_name_H-M   'P 1'
#
loop_
_entity.id
_entity.type
_entity.pdbx_description
1 polymer ?
#
loop_
_entity_poly.entity_id
_entity_poly.type
_entity_poly.pdbx_seq_one_letter_code
_entity_poly.pdbx_strand_id
1 'polypeptide(L)' 'MVTTSVLLVFGLSLSAALLLAAASRIFAVREDPRVQDVEAILPGANCGGCGYPG' A
#
# COMPACT_ATOMS: atom_id res chain seq x y z
N MET A 1 -1.00 -32.57 -10.33
CA MET A 1 -0.89 -32.08 -8.93
C MET A 1 -0.16 -30.74 -8.88
N VAL A 2 1.09 -30.63 -9.35
CA VAL A 2 1.86 -29.36 -9.33
C VAL A 2 1.24 -28.25 -10.20
N THR A 3 0.76 -28.56 -11.41
CA THR A 3 0.19 -27.58 -12.33
C THR A 3 -1.06 -26.88 -11.78
N THR A 4 -1.95 -27.61 -11.11
CA THR A 4 -3.14 -27.04 -10.47
C THR A 4 -2.77 -26.09 -9.33
N SER A 5 -1.78 -26.46 -8.51
CA SER A 5 -1.27 -25.61 -7.44
C SER A 5 -0.68 -24.30 -7.99
N VAL A 6 0.10 -24.38 -9.07
CA VAL A 6 0.67 -23.19 -9.73
C VAL A 6 -0.42 -22.27 -10.24
N LEU A 7 -1.44 -22.80 -10.92
CA LEU A 7 -2.55 -22.01 -11.45
C LEU A 7 -3.34 -21.32 -10.34
N LEU A 8 -3.56 -21.99 -9.21
CA LEU A 8 -4.27 -21.42 -8.06
C LEU A 8 -3.48 -20.28 -7.40
N VAL A 9 -2.19 -20.48 -7.14
CA VAL A 9 -1.33 -19.45 -6.53
C VAL A 9 -1.16 -18.27 -7.47
N PHE A 10 -1.00 -18.52 -8.77
CA PHE A 10 -0.93 -17.47 -9.77
C PHE A 10 -2.24 -16.66 -9.84
N GLY A 11 -3.40 -17.31 -9.87
CA GLY A 11 -4.69 -16.61 -9.87
C GLY A 11 -4.93 -15.78 -8.60
N LEU A 12 -4.57 -16.32 -7.42
CA LEU A 12 -4.72 -15.61 -6.15
C LEU A 12 -3.79 -14.38 -6.09
N SER A 13 -2.52 -14.54 -6.44
CA SER A 13 -1.55 -13.45 -6.42
C SER A 13 -1.89 -12.36 -7.43
N LEU A 14 -2.29 -12.73 -8.65
CA LEU A 14 -2.68 -11.79 -9.69
C LEU A 14 -3.94 -11.00 -9.30
N SER A 15 -4.95 -11.67 -8.75
CA SER A 15 -6.19 -11.02 -8.31
C SER A 15 -5.94 -10.06 -7.14
N ALA A 16 -5.16 -10.48 -6.13
CA ALA A 16 -4.76 -9.62 -5.03
C ALA A 16 -3.98 -8.40 -5.53
N ALA A 17 -3.01 -8.58 -6.41
CA ALA A 17 -2.23 -7.48 -6.98
C ALA A 17 -3.12 -6.47 -7.72
N LEU A 18 -4.07 -6.96 -8.53
CA LEU A 18 -5.01 -6.08 -9.24
C LEU A 18 -5.90 -5.29 -8.27
N LEU A 19 -6.42 -5.94 -7.24
CA LEU A 19 -7.27 -5.31 -6.23
C LEU A 19 -6.52 -4.23 -5.45
N LEU A 20 -5.29 -4.52 -5.00
CA LEU A 20 -4.47 -3.53 -4.30
C LEU A 20 -4.10 -2.34 -5.22
N ALA A 21 -3.76 -2.61 -6.48
CA ALA A 21 -3.45 -1.55 -7.44
C ALA A 21 -4.67 -0.69 -7.80
N ALA A 22 -5.87 -1.29 -7.86
CA ALA A 22 -7.11 -0.55 -8.02
C ALA A 22 -7.40 0.31 -6.79
N ALA A 23 -7.29 -0.28 -5.59
CA ALA A 23 -7.50 0.41 -4.32
C ALA A 23 -6.54 1.60 -4.16
N SER A 24 -5.26 1.45 -4.52
CA SER A 24 -4.27 2.53 -4.42
C SER A 24 -4.57 3.71 -5.33
N ARG A 25 -5.32 3.51 -6.43
CA ARG A 25 -5.75 4.58 -7.33
C ARG A 25 -7.09 5.17 -6.92
N ILE A 26 -8.03 4.35 -6.49
CA ILE A 26 -9.38 4.79 -6.09
C ILE A 26 -9.32 5.58 -4.79
N PHE A 27 -8.54 5.10 -3.81
CA PHE A 27 -8.37 5.74 -2.50
C PHE A 27 -7.13 6.64 -2.45
N ALA A 28 -6.62 7.09 -3.60
CA ALA A 28 -5.52 8.04 -3.66
C ALA A 28 -5.97 9.39 -3.09
N VAL A 29 -5.46 9.75 -1.91
CA VAL A 29 -5.66 11.07 -1.31
C VAL A 29 -4.48 11.97 -1.68
N ARG A 30 -4.77 13.25 -1.98
CA ARG A 30 -3.73 14.24 -2.22
C ARG A 30 -3.02 14.55 -0.90
N GLU A 31 -1.70 14.38 -0.90
CA GLU A 31 -0.87 14.71 0.26
C GLU A 31 -0.79 16.22 0.47
N ASP A 32 -0.91 16.66 1.73
CA ASP A 32 -0.77 18.08 2.08
C ASP A 32 0.72 18.48 1.96
N PRO A 33 1.05 19.58 1.26
CA PRO A 33 2.43 20.02 1.08
C PRO A 33 3.19 20.24 2.40
N ARG A 34 2.50 20.50 3.51
CA ARG A 34 3.12 20.71 4.83
C ARG A 34 3.64 19.43 5.48
N VAL A 35 3.19 18.25 5.04
CA VAL A 35 3.65 16.97 5.57
C VAL A 35 5.15 16.78 5.33
N GLN A 36 5.62 17.17 4.14
CA GLN A 36 7.05 17.11 3.77
C GLN A 36 7.91 18.02 4.65
N ASP A 37 7.41 19.23 4.96
CA ASP A 37 8.12 20.18 5.83
C ASP A 37 8.29 19.65 7.25
N VAL A 38 7.27 18.97 7.78
CA VAL A 38 7.28 18.36 9.12
C VAL A 38 8.15 17.10 9.15
N GLU A 39 8.05 16.25 8.12
CA GLU A 39 8.86 15.02 8.03
C GLU A 39 10.37 15.33 7.98
N ALA A 40 10.76 16.41 7.29
CA ALA A 40 12.16 16.83 7.17
C ALA A 40 12.81 17.24 8.50
N ILE A 41 12.03 17.62 9.51
CA ILE A 41 12.52 18.03 10.84
C ILE A 41 12.32 16.95 11.92
N LEU A 42 11.60 15.88 11.60
CA LEU A 42 11.40 14.74 12.51
C LEU A 42 12.48 13.67 12.28
N PRO A 43 12.79 12.84 13.29
CA PRO A 43 13.91 11.90 13.25
C PRO A 43 13.72 10.72 12.27
N GLY A 44 12.76 10.78 11.34
CA GLY A 44 12.39 9.68 10.42
C GLY A 44 12.01 8.38 11.14
N ALA A 45 11.90 8.42 12.48
CA ALA A 45 11.65 7.28 13.33
C ALA A 45 10.14 7.02 13.36
N ASN A 46 9.80 5.86 12.83
CA ASN A 46 8.47 5.43 12.47
C ASN A 46 7.52 5.27 13.65
N CYS A 47 6.66 6.27 13.86
CA CYS A 47 5.24 5.97 13.91
C CYS A 47 4.71 5.85 12.47
N GLY A 48 4.94 4.70 11.84
CA GLY A 48 3.94 4.12 10.94
C GLY A 48 2.70 3.63 11.70
N GLY A 49 2.45 4.17 12.90
CA GLY A 49 1.49 3.71 13.90
C GLY A 49 0.11 4.36 13.83
N CYS A 50 -0.11 5.33 12.95
CA CYS A 50 -1.48 5.74 12.68
C CYS A 50 -2.07 4.96 11.50
N GLY A 51 -1.42 4.85 10.33
CA GLY A 51 -2.04 4.15 9.18
C GLY A 51 -3.49 4.60 8.91
N TYR A 52 -3.78 5.81 9.35
CA TYR A 52 -5.01 6.58 9.34
C TYR A 52 -4.51 8.02 9.55
N PRO A 53 -5.33 9.06 9.41
CA PRO A 53 -4.99 10.32 10.07
C PRO A 53 -4.43 10.06 11.48
N GLY A 54 -3.24 10.59 11.73
CA GLY A 54 -2.55 10.73 13.01
C GLY A 54 -1.76 12.02 12.98
#